data_AF-A0A7J9A1D6-F1
#
_entry.id   AF-A0A7J9A1D6-F1
#
_cell.length_a   1.000
_cell.length_b   1.000
_cell.length_c   1.000
_cell.angle_alpha   90.00
_cell.angle_beta   90.00
_cell.angle_gamma   90.00
#
_symmetry.space_group_name_H-M   'P 1'
#
loop_
_entity.id
_entity.type
_entity.pdbx_description
1 polymer ?
#
loop_
_entity_poly.entity_id
_entity_poly.type
_entity_poly.pdbx_seq_one_letter_code
_entity_poly.pdbx_strand_id
1 'polypeptide(L)'
;LQSRSKLLHFTYFKSLIALTGLLLPLFDFSWQRISDPECIADVLRQVYADHSLNVDNVFHCILETTQHPAAAASFASIMFAPQAELSFSEALSRCDMNGVPICLMYGKEDPWVKPVWGLEVKKHVPEAPYYEISPAGHCPHDEVPEVVNYLLRGWIKSLESQGAAALPLLHDMQSENIQSSIAKDLEFVRQGSNKSVIVRFMGSSFSLWNRMESYFTSRFAKLETKWQ
;
A
#
# COMPACT_ATOMS: atom_id res chain seq x y z
N LEU A 1 -3.30 28.48 19.30
CA LEU A 1 -3.83 27.28 19.99
C LEU A 1 -3.30 25.97 19.38
N GLN A 2 -3.21 25.84 18.06
CA GLN A 2 -2.72 24.63 17.35
C GLN A 2 -1.22 24.32 17.54
N SER A 3 -0.37 25.34 17.74
CA SER A 3 1.07 25.17 18.02
C SER A 3 1.36 24.64 19.43
N ARG A 4 0.53 24.96 20.43
CA ARG A 4 0.68 24.48 21.82
C ARG A 4 0.30 23.02 21.98
N SER A 5 -0.68 22.53 21.20
CA SER A 5 -1.11 21.12 21.20
C SER A 5 0.00 20.18 20.69
N LYS A 6 0.73 20.55 19.63
CA LYS A 6 1.88 19.78 19.12
C LYS A 6 3.05 19.76 20.11
N LEU A 7 3.32 20.89 20.77
CA LEU A 7 4.37 20.99 21.78
C LEU A 7 4.05 20.16 23.03
N LEU A 8 2.77 20.15 23.46
CA LEU A 8 2.27 19.35 24.57
C LEU A 8 2.34 17.85 24.30
N HIS A 9 2.01 17.40 23.08
CA HIS A 9 2.19 16.00 22.66
C HIS A 9 3.67 15.59 22.70
N PHE A 10 4.58 16.45 22.27
CA PHE A 10 6.02 16.17 22.28
C PHE A 10 6.60 16.12 23.72
N THR A 11 6.13 17.00 24.62
CA THR A 11 6.55 16.96 26.04
C THR A 11 5.92 15.81 26.81
N TYR A 12 4.67 15.43 26.53
CA TYR A 12 4.05 14.23 27.10
C TYR A 12 4.76 12.96 26.65
N PHE A 13 5.18 12.90 25.38
CA PHE A 13 5.89 11.75 24.83
C PHE A 13 7.29 11.58 25.44
N LYS A 14 8.02 12.69 25.64
CA LYS A 14 9.27 12.69 26.44
C LYS A 14 9.04 12.17 27.87
N SER A 15 7.90 12.51 28.48
CA SER A 15 7.55 12.07 29.83
C SER A 15 7.10 10.60 29.88
N LEU A 16 6.54 10.05 28.79
CA LEU A 16 6.10 8.65 28.69
C LEU A 16 7.29 7.70 28.45
N ILE A 17 8.27 8.12 27.64
CA ILE A 17 9.57 7.44 27.51
C ILE A 17 10.31 7.43 28.85
N ALA A 18 10.23 8.54 29.62
CA ALA A 18 10.84 8.62 30.94
C ALA A 18 10.19 7.72 32.01
N LEU A 19 8.98 7.18 31.77
CA LEU A 19 8.20 6.48 32.80
C LEU A 19 8.29 4.94 32.79
N THR A 20 9.12 4.34 31.93
CA THR A 20 9.34 2.88 31.96
C THR A 20 10.83 2.56 31.93
N GLY A 21 11.48 2.64 33.09
CA GLY A 21 12.91 2.29 33.26
C GLY A 21 13.30 0.87 32.80
N LEU A 22 12.33 0.02 32.48
CA LEU A 22 12.51 -1.32 31.93
C LEU A 22 12.56 -1.37 30.39
N LEU A 23 11.93 -0.41 29.70
CA LEU A 23 11.86 -0.39 28.23
C LEU A 23 12.98 0.42 27.58
N LEU A 24 13.61 1.34 28.33
CA LEU A 24 14.72 2.17 27.83
C LEU A 24 15.89 1.33 27.29
N PRO A 25 16.39 0.29 27.99
CA PRO A 25 17.50 -0.51 27.46
C PRO A 25 17.13 -1.32 26.21
N LEU A 26 15.88 -1.80 26.12
CA LEU A 26 15.37 -2.53 24.96
C LEU A 26 15.19 -1.61 23.76
N PHE A 27 14.72 -0.38 24.01
CA PHE A 27 14.61 0.66 23.00
C PHE A 27 15.99 1.08 22.49
N ASP A 28 16.94 1.35 23.38
CA ASP A 28 18.31 1.75 23.02
C ASP A 28 18.98 0.66 22.18
N PHE A 29 18.83 -0.61 22.57
CA PHE A 29 19.30 -1.74 21.76
C PHE A 29 18.64 -1.81 20.38
N SER A 30 17.32 -1.64 20.32
CA SER A 30 16.58 -1.63 19.05
C SER A 30 17.02 -0.47 18.15
N TRP A 31 17.22 0.71 18.73
CA TRP A 31 17.69 1.89 18.03
C TRP A 31 19.11 1.70 17.49
N GLN A 32 20.03 1.17 18.31
CA GLN A 32 21.39 0.86 17.87
C GLN A 32 21.39 -0.11 16.68
N ARG A 33 20.54 -1.13 16.72
CA ARG A 33 20.44 -2.08 15.61
C ARG A 33 19.86 -1.45 14.35
N ILE A 34 18.81 -0.64 14.46
CA ILE A 34 18.16 -0.02 13.29
C ILE A 34 19.02 1.09 12.66
N SER A 35 19.87 1.75 13.46
CA SER A 35 20.81 2.76 12.98
C SER A 35 22.15 2.18 12.52
N ASP A 36 22.37 0.88 12.71
CA ASP A 36 23.58 0.19 12.26
C ASP A 36 23.63 0.07 10.73
N PRO A 37 24.73 0.47 10.08
CA PRO A 37 24.88 0.41 8.62
C PRO A 37 24.68 -0.98 8.03
N GLU A 38 25.13 -2.06 8.70
CA GLU A 38 24.96 -3.43 8.18
C GLU A 38 23.48 -3.81 8.24
N CYS A 39 22.79 -3.48 9.33
CA CYS A 39 21.35 -3.71 9.44
C CYS A 39 20.55 -2.92 8.41
N ILE A 40 20.91 -1.66 8.12
CA ILE A 40 20.25 -0.86 7.07
C ILE A 40 20.44 -1.51 5.70
N ALA A 41 21.67 -1.93 5.39
CA ALA A 41 21.97 -2.61 4.12
C ALA A 41 21.20 -3.94 3.98
N ASP A 42 21.10 -4.70 5.07
CA ASP A 42 20.34 -5.96 5.10
C ASP A 42 18.84 -5.74 4.90
N VAL A 43 18.27 -4.70 5.51
CA VAL A 43 16.87 -4.31 5.30
C VAL A 43 16.64 -3.91 3.84
N LEU A 44 17.49 -3.07 3.25
CA LEU A 44 17.39 -2.70 1.83
C LEU A 44 17.46 -3.92 0.92
N ARG A 45 18.35 -4.87 1.21
CA ARG A 45 18.45 -6.14 0.47
C ARG A 45 17.20 -7.01 0.63
N GLN A 46 16.53 -6.95 1.77
CA GLN A 46 15.28 -7.69 1.98
C GLN A 46 14.10 -7.08 1.21
N VAL A 47 14.00 -5.75 1.19
CA VAL A 47 12.78 -5.07 0.74
C VAL A 47 12.76 -4.71 -0.75
N TYR A 48 13.91 -4.69 -1.41
CA TYR A 48 14.01 -4.49 -2.86
C TYR A 48 13.98 -5.84 -3.57
N ALA A 49 13.21 -5.96 -4.65
CA ALA A 49 13.17 -7.16 -5.47
C ALA A 49 14.28 -7.17 -6.55
N ASP A 50 14.56 -6.03 -7.17
CA ASP A 50 15.65 -5.90 -8.15
C ASP A 50 16.96 -5.47 -7.47
N HIS A 51 17.80 -6.45 -7.13
CA HIS A 51 19.12 -6.21 -6.53
C HIS A 51 20.17 -5.66 -7.52
N SER A 52 19.83 -5.48 -8.81
CA SER A 52 20.70 -4.76 -9.74
C SER A 52 20.61 -3.23 -9.61
N LEU A 53 19.60 -2.73 -8.88
CA LEU A 53 19.43 -1.30 -8.65
C LEU A 53 20.51 -0.77 -7.70
N ASN A 54 21.12 0.35 -8.07
CA ASN A 54 21.98 1.08 -7.16
C ASN A 54 21.10 1.78 -6.10
N VAL A 55 21.20 1.30 -4.87
CA VAL A 55 20.51 1.86 -3.69
C VAL A 55 21.43 2.68 -2.79
N ASP A 56 22.66 2.99 -3.22
CA ASP A 56 23.66 3.70 -2.42
C ASP A 56 23.14 5.07 -1.97
N ASN A 57 22.44 5.77 -2.85
CA ASN A 57 21.84 7.06 -2.51
C ASN A 57 20.77 6.92 -1.41
N VAL A 58 19.90 5.92 -1.52
CA VAL A 58 18.85 5.65 -0.51
C VAL A 58 19.50 5.24 0.82
N PHE A 59 20.51 4.37 0.76
CA PHE A 59 21.30 3.95 1.92
C PHE A 59 21.93 5.14 2.64
N HIS A 60 22.61 6.03 1.90
CA HIS A 60 23.23 7.22 2.47
C HIS A 60 22.19 8.19 3.07
N CYS A 61 21.06 8.39 2.41
CA CYS A 61 19.96 9.20 2.96
C CYS A 61 19.44 8.64 4.28
N ILE A 62 19.26 7.32 4.39
CA ILE A 62 18.82 6.68 5.64
C ILE A 62 19.90 6.84 6.71
N LEU A 63 21.17 6.58 6.37
CA LEU A 63 22.29 6.70 7.30
C LEU A 63 22.46 8.14 7.82
N GLU A 64 22.33 9.14 6.96
CA GLU A 64 22.36 10.55 7.39
C GLU A 64 21.16 10.87 8.29
N THR A 65 19.98 10.33 7.97
CA THR A 65 18.77 10.50 8.79
C THR A 65 18.95 9.91 10.19
N THR A 66 19.60 8.76 10.34
CA THR A 66 19.84 8.14 11.66
C THR A 66 20.85 8.90 12.50
N GLN A 67 21.71 9.72 11.90
CA GLN A 67 22.68 10.58 12.61
C GLN A 67 22.04 11.85 13.18
N HIS A 68 20.82 12.21 12.75
CA HIS A 68 20.16 13.40 13.24
C HIS A 68 19.86 13.29 14.76
N PRO A 69 20.11 14.33 15.59
CA PRO A 69 19.94 14.25 17.05
C PRO A 69 18.52 13.88 17.51
N ALA A 70 17.51 14.13 16.67
CA ALA A 70 16.11 13.79 16.95
C ALA A 70 15.68 12.41 16.40
N ALA A 71 16.55 11.68 15.69
CA ALA A 71 16.17 10.48 14.96
C ALA A 71 15.65 9.36 15.88
N ALA A 72 16.36 9.10 16.99
CA ALA A 72 15.93 8.13 17.99
C ALA A 72 14.55 8.50 18.59
N ALA A 73 14.35 9.77 18.92
CA ALA A 73 13.07 10.24 19.47
C ALA A 73 11.92 10.12 18.45
N SER A 74 12.18 10.42 17.16
CA SER A 74 11.22 10.22 16.08
C SER A 74 10.88 8.74 15.90
N PHE A 75 11.88 7.85 15.91
CA PHE A 75 11.66 6.41 15.83
C PHE A 75 10.84 5.88 17.00
N ALA A 76 11.17 6.29 18.23
CA ALA A 76 10.39 5.98 19.42
C ALA A 76 8.93 6.41 19.26
N SER A 77 8.68 7.60 18.71
CA SER A 77 7.33 8.14 18.51
C SER A 77 6.48 7.30 17.58
N ILE A 78 7.09 6.62 16.61
CA ILE A 78 6.40 5.69 15.71
C ILE A 78 6.16 4.36 16.42
N MET A 79 7.19 3.79 17.04
CA MET A 79 7.12 2.47 17.70
C MET A 79 6.15 2.42 18.88
N PHE A 80 6.07 3.52 19.63
CA PHE A 80 5.21 3.65 20.80
C PHE A 80 3.99 4.55 20.54
N ALA A 81 3.66 4.80 19.27
CA ALA A 81 2.42 5.46 18.93
C ALA A 81 1.24 4.66 19.51
N PRO A 82 0.24 5.33 20.12
CA PRO A 82 -0.96 4.62 20.54
C PRO A 82 -1.63 3.99 19.32
N GLN A 83 -2.30 2.86 19.55
CA GLN A 83 -3.09 2.22 18.51
C GLN A 83 -4.14 3.21 17.96
N ALA A 84 -4.36 3.18 16.64
CA ALA A 84 -5.38 4.00 16.01
C ALA A 84 -6.76 3.71 16.63
N GLU A 85 -7.55 4.76 16.87
CA GLU A 85 -8.92 4.64 17.38
C GLU A 85 -9.85 3.89 16.40
N LEU A 86 -9.52 3.92 15.12
CA LEU A 86 -10.27 3.25 14.06
C LEU A 86 -9.56 1.96 13.65
N SER A 87 -10.32 0.87 13.53
CA SER A 87 -9.85 -0.31 12.84
C SER A 87 -9.66 -0.01 11.34
N PHE A 88 -8.90 -0.88 10.68
CA PHE A 88 -8.66 -0.79 9.24
C PHE A 88 -9.97 -0.77 8.42
N SER A 89 -10.92 -1.63 8.78
CA SER A 89 -12.24 -1.71 8.13
C SER A 89 -13.07 -0.43 8.33
N GLU A 90 -13.05 0.13 9.54
CA GLU A 90 -13.77 1.39 9.84
C GLU A 90 -13.14 2.58 9.09
N ALA A 91 -11.82 2.61 8.98
CA ALA A 91 -11.12 3.63 8.20
C ALA A 91 -11.53 3.56 6.72
N LEU A 92 -11.52 2.36 6.12
CA LEU A 92 -11.95 2.14 4.73
C LEU A 92 -13.42 2.54 4.51
N SER A 93 -14.30 2.13 5.43
CA SER A 93 -15.73 2.46 5.36
C SER A 93 -15.95 3.97 5.41
N ARG A 94 -15.19 4.70 6.25
CA ARG A 94 -15.24 6.17 6.29
C ARG A 94 -14.71 6.81 5.02
N CYS A 95 -13.67 6.25 4.40
CA CYS A 95 -13.18 6.75 3.11
C CYS A 95 -14.29 6.63 2.05
N ASP A 96 -14.93 5.47 1.94
CA ASP A 96 -16.02 5.21 1.00
C ASP A 96 -17.22 6.16 1.25
N MET A 97 -17.70 6.25 2.49
CA MET A 97 -18.80 7.15 2.87
C MET A 97 -18.55 8.62 2.54
N ASN A 98 -17.29 9.06 2.61
CA ASN A 98 -16.89 10.44 2.31
C ASN A 98 -16.48 10.64 0.84
N GLY A 99 -16.61 9.61 -0.01
CA GLY A 99 -16.23 9.67 -1.41
C GLY A 99 -14.73 9.90 -1.63
N VAL A 100 -13.88 9.43 -0.70
CA VAL A 100 -12.42 9.52 -0.82
C VAL A 100 -11.96 8.42 -1.77
N PRO A 101 -11.45 8.75 -2.96
CA PRO A 101 -11.04 7.74 -3.93
C PRO A 101 -9.78 7.02 -3.45
N ILE A 102 -9.76 5.69 -3.59
CA ILE A 102 -8.66 4.82 -3.18
C ILE A 102 -8.07 4.11 -4.41
N CYS A 103 -6.75 4.07 -4.51
CA CYS A 103 -6.02 3.25 -5.48
C CYS A 103 -4.84 2.56 -4.80
N LEU A 104 -4.62 1.30 -5.13
CA LEU A 104 -3.59 0.44 -4.58
C LEU A 104 -2.56 0.11 -5.65
N MET A 105 -1.28 0.30 -5.35
CA MET A 105 -0.15 -0.07 -6.20
C MET A 105 0.88 -0.77 -5.33
N TYR A 106 1.04 -2.07 -5.52
CA TYR A 106 1.87 -2.93 -4.68
C TYR A 106 3.00 -3.54 -5.51
N GLY A 107 4.18 -3.66 -4.92
CA GLY A 107 5.16 -4.61 -5.41
C GLY A 107 4.73 -6.02 -5.02
N LYS A 108 4.67 -6.92 -6.00
CA LYS A 108 4.21 -8.30 -5.79
C LYS A 108 5.17 -9.08 -4.89
N GLU A 109 6.44 -8.71 -4.89
CA GLU A 109 7.50 -9.34 -4.10
C GLU A 109 7.73 -8.65 -2.74
N ASP A 110 6.82 -7.76 -2.30
CA ASP A 110 6.91 -7.11 -0.99
C ASP A 110 6.91 -8.14 0.17
N PRO A 111 7.99 -8.20 0.99
CA PRO A 111 8.08 -9.14 2.10
C PRO A 111 7.27 -8.72 3.34
N TRP A 112 6.92 -7.44 3.45
CA TRP A 112 6.32 -6.81 4.63
C TRP A 112 4.81 -6.64 4.47
N VAL A 113 4.35 -6.03 3.37
CA VAL A 113 2.92 -5.77 3.14
C VAL A 113 2.38 -6.71 2.08
N LYS A 114 2.08 -7.94 2.52
CA LYS A 114 1.60 -9.00 1.62
C LYS A 114 0.25 -8.63 0.99
N PRO A 115 -0.08 -9.18 -0.21
CA PRO A 115 -1.32 -8.91 -0.95
C PRO A 115 -2.64 -9.09 -0.17
N VAL A 116 -2.62 -9.79 0.97
CA VAL A 116 -3.80 -9.97 1.85
C VAL A 116 -4.46 -8.65 2.22
N TRP A 117 -3.67 -7.59 2.48
CA TRP A 117 -4.22 -6.27 2.82
C TRP A 117 -4.90 -5.60 1.63
N GLY A 118 -4.33 -5.74 0.43
CA GLY A 118 -4.97 -5.29 -0.80
C GLY A 118 -6.31 -5.99 -1.05
N LEU A 119 -6.40 -7.29 -0.77
CA LEU A 119 -7.66 -8.03 -0.84
C LEU A 119 -8.69 -7.56 0.18
N GLU A 120 -8.28 -7.23 1.41
CA GLU A 120 -9.19 -6.66 2.41
C GLU A 120 -9.75 -5.30 1.97
N VAL A 121 -8.93 -4.45 1.33
CA VAL A 121 -9.42 -3.21 0.73
C VAL A 121 -10.44 -3.51 -0.37
N LYS A 122 -10.17 -4.47 -1.27
CA LYS A 122 -11.10 -4.86 -2.34
C LYS A 122 -12.43 -5.43 -1.81
N LYS A 123 -12.46 -6.00 -0.60
CA LYS A 123 -13.72 -6.45 0.04
C LYS A 123 -14.59 -5.28 0.47
N HIS A 124 -13.99 -4.20 0.97
CA HIS A 124 -14.71 -3.03 1.49
C HIS A 124 -14.97 -1.96 0.42
N VAL A 125 -14.04 -1.81 -0.52
CA VAL A 125 -13.99 -0.75 -1.54
C VAL A 125 -13.73 -1.43 -2.89
N PRO A 126 -14.69 -2.20 -3.42
CA PRO A 126 -14.48 -3.10 -4.56
C PRO A 126 -14.14 -2.37 -5.87
N GLU A 127 -14.54 -1.11 -6.02
CA GLU A 127 -14.22 -0.22 -7.13
C GLU A 127 -12.79 0.34 -7.09
N ALA A 128 -12.09 0.27 -5.95
CA ALA A 128 -10.71 0.73 -5.86
C ALA A 128 -9.81 -0.01 -6.87
N PRO A 129 -9.11 0.71 -7.78
CA PRO A 129 -8.12 0.12 -8.68
C PRO A 129 -7.00 -0.52 -7.86
N TYR A 130 -6.63 -1.76 -8.19
CA TYR A 130 -5.54 -2.46 -7.53
C TYR A 130 -4.56 -3.03 -8.55
N TYR A 131 -3.32 -2.56 -8.49
CA TYR A 131 -2.22 -2.96 -9.35
C TYR A 131 -1.15 -3.69 -8.55
N GLU A 132 -0.80 -4.90 -8.97
CA GLU A 132 0.37 -5.64 -8.49
C GLU A 132 1.47 -5.57 -9.56
N ILE A 133 2.67 -5.15 -9.18
CA ILE A 133 3.78 -4.86 -10.07
C ILE A 133 4.90 -5.86 -9.79
N SER A 134 5.45 -6.49 -10.83
CA SER A 134 6.49 -7.52 -10.71
C SER A 134 7.51 -7.40 -11.86
N PRO A 135 8.83 -7.46 -11.59
CA PRO A 135 9.45 -7.51 -10.27
C PRO A 135 9.36 -6.14 -9.56
N ALA A 136 8.85 -6.12 -8.32
CA ALA A 136 8.96 -4.99 -7.41
C ALA A 136 8.68 -5.44 -5.97
N GLY A 137 9.46 -4.95 -5.01
CA GLY A 137 9.35 -5.23 -3.59
C GLY A 137 8.54 -4.18 -2.83
N HIS A 138 8.98 -3.83 -1.62
CA HIS A 138 8.25 -2.94 -0.72
C HIS A 138 8.13 -1.50 -1.21
N CYS A 139 9.10 -1.04 -2.00
CA CYS A 139 9.18 0.33 -2.48
C CYS A 139 9.02 0.38 -4.01
N PRO A 140 7.86 -0.01 -4.58
CA PRO A 140 7.68 -0.05 -6.03
C PRO A 140 7.86 1.34 -6.68
N HIS A 141 7.61 2.41 -5.92
CA HIS A 141 7.80 3.78 -6.38
C HIS A 141 9.27 4.18 -6.54
N ASP A 142 10.21 3.49 -5.89
CA ASP A 142 11.66 3.70 -6.06
C ASP A 142 12.26 2.68 -7.05
N GLU A 143 11.78 1.43 -7.02
CA GLU A 143 12.24 0.35 -7.88
C GLU A 143 11.80 0.49 -9.33
N VAL A 144 10.55 0.89 -9.57
CA VAL A 144 9.95 1.01 -10.90
C VAL A 144 9.14 2.31 -11.04
N PRO A 145 9.77 3.48 -10.80
CA PRO A 145 9.10 4.78 -10.77
C PRO A 145 8.40 5.11 -12.08
N GLU A 146 8.92 4.65 -13.22
CA GLU A 146 8.32 4.85 -14.54
C GLU A 146 6.89 4.29 -14.58
N VAL A 147 6.73 3.07 -14.07
CA VAL A 147 5.47 2.34 -14.05
C VAL A 147 4.53 2.91 -13.00
N VAL A 148 5.03 3.15 -11.77
CA VAL A 148 4.21 3.75 -10.70
C VAL A 148 3.71 5.13 -11.11
N ASN A 149 4.55 5.98 -11.70
CA ASN A 149 4.14 7.30 -12.17
C ASN A 149 3.14 7.23 -13.32
N TYR A 150 3.30 6.27 -14.25
CA TYR A 150 2.33 6.03 -15.32
C TYR A 150 0.95 5.67 -14.76
N LEU A 151 0.90 4.72 -13.81
CA LEU A 151 -0.34 4.29 -13.16
C LEU A 151 -0.98 5.43 -12.35
N LEU A 152 -0.19 6.15 -11.54
CA LEU A 152 -0.65 7.25 -10.70
C LEU A 152 -1.22 8.41 -11.51
N ARG A 153 -0.50 8.86 -12.54
CA ARG A 153 -0.97 9.96 -13.39
C ARG A 153 -2.25 9.60 -14.14
N GLY A 154 -2.35 8.37 -14.64
CA GLY A 154 -3.56 7.94 -15.33
C GLY A 154 -4.75 7.78 -14.38
N TRP A 155 -4.54 7.32 -13.15
CA TRP A 155 -5.59 7.30 -12.13
C TRP A 155 -6.09 8.70 -11.78
N ILE A 156 -5.17 9.65 -11.52
CA ILE A 156 -5.52 11.05 -11.26
C ILE A 156 -6.32 11.63 -12.43
N LYS A 157 -5.87 11.42 -13.67
CA LYS A 157 -6.59 11.88 -14.87
C LYS A 157 -8.00 11.27 -14.98
N SER A 158 -8.17 9.99 -14.63
CA SER A 158 -9.48 9.35 -14.60
C SER A 158 -10.40 10.00 -13.55
N LEU A 159 -9.89 10.30 -12.35
CA LEU A 159 -10.65 11.02 -11.32
C LEU A 159 -11.05 12.44 -11.74
N GLU A 160 -10.10 13.23 -12.26
CA GLU A 160 -10.34 14.61 -12.71
C GLU A 160 -11.35 14.68 -13.86
N SER A 161 -11.38 13.65 -14.71
CA SER A 161 -12.34 13.52 -15.82
C SER A 161 -13.63 12.80 -15.44
N GLN A 162 -13.86 12.52 -14.15
CA GLN A 162 -15.05 11.82 -13.65
C GLN A 162 -15.28 10.47 -14.36
N GLY A 163 -14.20 9.75 -14.66
CA GLY A 163 -14.25 8.46 -15.33
C GLY A 163 -14.31 8.49 -16.86
N ALA A 164 -14.34 9.68 -17.49
CA ALA A 164 -14.32 9.78 -18.95
C ALA A 164 -12.99 9.30 -19.54
N ALA A 165 -11.86 9.53 -18.84
CA ALA A 165 -10.60 8.88 -19.15
C ALA A 165 -10.55 7.50 -18.46
N ALA A 166 -10.30 6.46 -19.25
CA ALA A 166 -10.14 5.10 -18.73
C ALA A 166 -8.90 5.00 -17.83
N LEU A 167 -8.97 4.11 -16.84
CA LEU A 167 -7.83 3.78 -16.00
C LEU A 167 -6.68 3.20 -16.85
N PRO A 168 -5.43 3.40 -16.42
CA PRO A 168 -4.28 2.71 -16.99
C PRO A 168 -4.52 1.21 -17.11
N LEU A 169 -4.07 0.64 -18.22
CA LEU A 169 -4.23 -0.77 -18.60
C LEU A 169 -5.65 -1.18 -19.03
N LEU A 170 -6.69 -0.37 -18.81
CA LEU A 170 -8.07 -0.66 -19.25
C LEU A 170 -8.46 -0.03 -20.61
N HIS A 171 -7.59 0.77 -21.22
CA HIS A 171 -7.89 1.55 -22.43
C HIS A 171 -8.16 0.70 -23.70
N ASP A 172 -7.76 -0.57 -23.72
CA ASP A 172 -7.71 -1.39 -24.94
C ASP A 172 -8.85 -2.41 -25.10
N MET A 173 -9.89 -2.41 -24.24
CA MET A 173 -10.85 -3.53 -24.17
C MET A 173 -12.31 -3.09 -24.35
N GLN A 174 -12.73 -2.89 -25.59
CA GLN A 174 -14.15 -2.96 -26.02
C GLN A 174 -14.60 -4.41 -26.31
N SER A 175 -13.84 -5.43 -25.92
CA SER A 175 -14.18 -6.82 -26.21
C SER A 175 -14.55 -7.59 -24.96
N GLU A 176 -15.73 -8.19 -25.06
CA GLU A 176 -16.46 -8.97 -24.08
C GLU A 176 -15.61 -10.09 -23.47
N ASN A 177 -15.87 -10.34 -22.19
CA ASN A 177 -15.53 -11.55 -21.44
C ASN A 177 -14.07 -11.69 -20.96
N ILE A 178 -13.72 -11.01 -19.85
CA ILE A 178 -12.57 -11.44 -19.02
C ILE A 178 -13.02 -11.49 -17.55
N GLN A 179 -13.41 -12.68 -17.13
CA GLN A 179 -13.28 -13.08 -15.73
C GLN A 179 -11.78 -13.07 -15.39
N SER A 180 -11.42 -12.52 -14.23
CA SER A 180 -10.10 -12.55 -13.60
C SER A 180 -9.07 -11.51 -14.08
N SER A 181 -8.18 -11.14 -13.15
CA SER A 181 -7.14 -10.12 -13.25
C SER A 181 -6.49 -9.96 -14.64
N ILE A 182 -6.34 -8.72 -15.12
CA ILE A 182 -5.65 -8.41 -16.37
C ILE A 182 -4.16 -8.27 -16.08
N ALA A 183 -3.29 -9.03 -16.72
CA ALA A 183 -1.85 -8.82 -16.68
C ALA A 183 -1.39 -8.15 -17.98
N LYS A 184 -0.58 -7.08 -17.87
CA LYS A 184 0.07 -6.44 -19.01
C LYS A 184 1.55 -6.28 -18.75
N ASP A 185 2.34 -6.54 -19.78
CA ASP A 185 3.77 -6.29 -19.78
C ASP A 185 4.01 -4.83 -20.17
N LEU A 186 4.78 -4.12 -19.35
CA LEU A 186 5.18 -2.74 -19.58
C LEU A 186 6.70 -2.71 -19.69
N GLU A 187 7.18 -2.15 -20.80
CA GLU A 187 8.60 -1.93 -21.03
C GLU A 187 8.95 -0.47 -20.81
N PHE A 188 10.11 -0.23 -20.23
CA PHE A 188 10.67 1.11 -20.05
C PHE A 188 12.20 1.07 -20.08
N VAL A 189 12.82 2.22 -20.28
CA VAL A 189 14.28 2.36 -20.32
C VAL A 189 14.75 3.03 -19.03
N ARG A 190 15.68 2.37 -18.31
CA ARG A 190 16.31 2.94 -17.12
C ARG A 190 17.82 2.75 -17.20
N GLN A 191 18.56 3.85 -17.03
CA GLN A 191 20.03 3.87 -17.10
C GLN A 191 20.60 3.21 -18.39
N GLY A 192 19.91 3.40 -19.52
CA GLY A 192 20.31 2.84 -20.82
C GLY A 192 20.01 1.35 -21.03
N SER A 193 19.38 0.69 -20.07
CA SER A 193 18.92 -0.70 -20.20
C SER A 193 17.41 -0.77 -20.34
N ASN A 194 16.92 -1.63 -21.23
CA ASN A 194 15.49 -1.96 -21.31
C ASN A 194 15.12 -2.85 -20.13
N LYS A 195 14.07 -2.45 -19.42
CA LYS A 195 13.48 -3.20 -18.30
C LYS A 195 12.02 -3.48 -18.66
N SER A 196 11.53 -4.63 -18.21
CA SER A 196 10.14 -5.04 -18.38
C SER A 196 9.54 -5.39 -17.02
N VAL A 197 8.32 -4.94 -16.77
CA VAL A 197 7.55 -5.36 -15.60
C VAL A 197 6.19 -5.86 -16.04
N ILE A 198 5.66 -6.82 -15.30
CA ILE A 198 4.31 -7.32 -15.43
C ILE A 198 3.45 -6.57 -14.41
N VAL A 199 2.44 -5.85 -14.88
CA VAL A 199 1.44 -5.21 -14.02
C VAL A 199 0.15 -6.01 -14.11
N ARG A 200 -0.28 -6.55 -12.98
CA ARG A 200 -1.55 -7.24 -12.82
C ARG A 200 -2.58 -6.30 -12.19
N PHE A 201 -3.63 -6.00 -12.94
CA PHE A 201 -4.79 -5.26 -12.48
C PHE A 201 -5.86 -6.19 -11.90
N MET A 202 -6.25 -5.94 -10.65
CA MET A 202 -7.33 -6.63 -9.95
C MET A 202 -8.59 -5.75 -9.95
N GLY A 203 -9.42 -5.97 -10.98
CA GLY A 203 -10.70 -5.28 -11.16
C GLY A 203 -11.74 -5.61 -10.10
N SER A 204 -12.87 -4.90 -10.13
CA SER A 204 -14.02 -5.17 -9.27
C SER A 204 -14.73 -6.44 -9.73
N SER A 205 -14.80 -7.47 -8.88
CA SER A 205 -15.72 -8.58 -9.11
C SER A 205 -17.14 -8.20 -8.67
N PHE A 206 -17.69 -7.07 -9.13
CA PHE A 206 -19.07 -6.69 -8.79
C PHE A 206 -20.12 -7.50 -9.58
N SER A 207 -19.70 -8.30 -10.57
CA SER A 207 -20.60 -9.14 -11.38
C SER A 207 -20.89 -10.53 -10.77
N LEU A 208 -20.04 -11.09 -9.91
CA LEU A 208 -20.20 -12.47 -9.44
C LEU A 208 -21.11 -12.60 -8.21
N TRP A 209 -21.14 -11.60 -7.31
CA TRP A 209 -21.98 -11.67 -6.11
C TRP A 209 -23.46 -11.50 -6.43
N ASN A 210 -23.82 -10.55 -7.30
CA ASN A 210 -25.20 -10.37 -7.79
C ASN A 210 -25.72 -11.60 -8.56
N ARG A 211 -24.83 -12.36 -9.22
CA ARG A 211 -25.19 -13.59 -9.92
C ARG A 211 -25.39 -14.75 -8.95
N MET A 212 -24.54 -14.92 -7.93
CA MET A 212 -24.76 -15.93 -6.89
C MET A 212 -26.01 -15.62 -6.06
N GLU A 213 -26.28 -14.36 -5.73
CA GLU A 213 -27.51 -13.96 -5.03
C GLU A 213 -28.75 -14.27 -5.88
N SER A 214 -28.71 -14.07 -7.19
CA SER A 214 -29.81 -14.48 -8.09
C SER A 214 -30.01 -16.01 -8.15
N TYR A 215 -28.94 -16.81 -8.09
CA TYR A 215 -29.01 -18.27 -8.06
C TYR A 215 -29.51 -18.82 -6.71
N PHE A 216 -29.14 -18.19 -5.60
CA PHE A 216 -29.67 -18.54 -4.28
C PHE A 216 -31.12 -18.10 -4.13
N THR A 217 -31.47 -16.87 -4.52
CA THR A 217 -32.82 -16.32 -4.41
C THR A 217 -33.80 -17.07 -5.32
N SER A 218 -33.40 -17.47 -6.54
CA SER A 218 -34.24 -18.30 -7.41
C SER A 218 -34.42 -19.73 -6.91
N ARG A 219 -33.41 -20.32 -6.24
CA ARG A 219 -33.51 -21.67 -5.68
C ARG A 219 -34.38 -21.70 -4.42
N PHE A 220 -34.36 -20.64 -3.61
CA PHE A 220 -35.27 -20.46 -2.47
C PHE A 220 -36.71 -20.13 -2.92
N ALA A 221 -36.90 -19.24 -3.89
CA ALA A 221 -38.23 -18.94 -4.44
C ALA A 221 -38.90 -20.17 -5.09
N LYS A 222 -38.10 -21.04 -5.75
CA LYS A 222 -38.61 -22.28 -6.36
C LYS A 222 -38.94 -23.38 -5.33
N LEU A 223 -38.40 -23.29 -4.12
CA LEU A 223 -38.72 -24.19 -2.99
C LEU A 223 -40.00 -23.75 -2.26
N GLU A 224 -40.27 -22.44 -2.17
CA GLU A 224 -41.51 -21.92 -1.56
C GLU A 224 -42.77 -22.18 -2.42
N THR A 225 -42.66 -22.11 -3.75
CA THR A 225 -43.81 -22.43 -4.64
C THR A 225 -44.17 -23.92 -4.71
N LYS A 226 -43.45 -24.81 -4.02
CA LYS A 226 -43.73 -26.25 -3.99
C LYS A 226 -44.48 -26.70 -2.72
N TRP A 227 -44.80 -25.75 -1.82
CA TRP A 227 -45.52 -25.98 -0.56
C TRP A 227 -46.78 -25.11 -0.40
N GLN A 228 -47.42 -24.76 -1.51
CA GLN A 228 -48.83 -24.34 -1.56
C GLN A 228 -49.59 -25.26 -2.50
#